data_AF-A0A0H5QHB4-F1
#
_entry.id   AF-A0A0H5QHB4-F1
#
_cell.length_a   1.000
_cell.length_b   1.000
_cell.length_c   1.000
_cell.angle_alpha   90.00
_cell.angle_beta   90.00
_cell.angle_gamma   90.00
#
_symmetry.space_group_name_H-M   'P 1'
#
loop_
_entity.id
_entity.type
_entity.pdbx_description
1 polymer ?
#
loop_
_entity_poly.entity_id
_entity_poly.type
_entity_poly.pdbx_seq_one_letter_code
_entity_poly.pdbx_strand_id
1 'polypeptide(L)'
;MQTALNGLDASYHSLHPAFKVFPRIRLEFYTGQAFRFLSKQALEESQYGEAVTFMEEAHRWLKGIRFPEIAHSTIEQAKNQVKTAIVEILPQLATLRKDNATIYFAIIPDISTLPLPNGAFIPKVEDFTPIPACSKSYFD
;
A
#
# COMPACT_ATOMS: atom_id res chain seq x y z
N MET A 1 12.25 -21.89 26.96
CA MET A 1 11.55 -21.50 25.72
C MET A 1 11.90 -20.05 25.34
N GLN A 2 13.19 -19.71 25.27
CA GLN A 2 13.64 -18.29 25.19
C GLN A 2 14.72 -18.06 24.12
N THR A 3 15.25 -19.12 23.51
CA THR A 3 16.32 -19.06 22.51
C THR A 3 15.85 -18.81 21.07
N ALA A 4 14.57 -19.09 20.75
CA ALA A 4 14.05 -18.90 19.39
C ALA A 4 13.83 -17.43 19.01
N LEU A 5 13.50 -16.57 19.98
CA LEU A 5 13.28 -15.13 19.76
C LEU A 5 14.60 -14.37 19.51
N ASN A 6 15.69 -14.75 20.20
CA ASN A 6 16.99 -14.09 20.04
C ASN A 6 17.62 -14.31 18.65
N GLY A 7 17.25 -15.37 17.93
CA GLY A 7 17.78 -15.65 16.59
C GLY A 7 17.25 -14.68 15.52
N LEU A 8 16.02 -14.21 15.67
CA LEU A 8 15.37 -13.33 14.69
C LEU A 8 15.91 -11.90 14.72
N ASP A 9 16.27 -11.39 15.90
CA ASP A 9 16.87 -10.05 16.03
C ASP A 9 18.22 -9.97 15.30
N ALA A 10 19.09 -10.98 15.47
CA ALA A 10 20.37 -11.06 14.78
C ALA A 10 20.17 -11.12 13.24
N SER A 11 19.20 -11.91 12.77
CA SER A 11 18.87 -11.99 11.35
C SER A 11 18.33 -10.67 10.80
N TYR A 12 17.47 -9.95 11.54
CA TYR A 12 16.91 -8.68 11.08
C TYR A 12 17.98 -7.59 10.96
N HIS A 13 18.91 -7.51 11.92
CA HIS A 13 20.01 -6.56 11.85
C HIS A 13 20.95 -6.80 10.65
N SER A 14 21.08 -8.05 10.21
CA SER A 14 21.86 -8.44 9.02
C SER A 14 21.20 -8.11 7.67
N LEU A 15 19.89 -7.78 7.66
CA LEU A 15 19.19 -7.48 6.41
C LEU A 15 19.69 -6.17 5.79
N HIS A 16 19.79 -6.18 4.46
CA HIS A 16 20.15 -5.02 3.67
C HIS A 16 19.23 -3.83 4.01
N PRO A 17 19.74 -2.59 4.16
CA PRO A 17 18.92 -1.43 4.54
C PRO A 17 17.69 -1.23 3.64
N ALA A 18 17.82 -1.51 2.33
CA ALA A 18 16.70 -1.48 1.39
C ALA A 18 15.57 -2.44 1.80
N PHE A 19 15.89 -3.64 2.30
CA PHE A 19 14.90 -4.62 2.75
C PHE A 19 14.19 -4.18 4.04
N LYS A 20 14.86 -3.41 4.90
CA LYS A 20 14.24 -2.87 6.13
C LYS A 20 13.22 -1.77 5.82
N VAL A 21 13.52 -0.91 4.85
CA VAL A 21 12.63 0.22 4.49
C VAL A 21 11.53 -0.16 3.50
N PHE A 22 11.75 -1.18 2.67
CA PHE A 22 10.84 -1.50 1.59
C PHE A 22 9.44 -1.92 2.07
N PRO A 23 9.26 -2.75 3.11
CA PRO A 23 7.94 -3.06 3.67
C PRO A 23 7.17 -1.82 4.08
N ARG A 24 7.84 -0.83 4.70
CA ARG A 24 7.23 0.45 5.09
C ARG A 24 6.76 1.22 3.85
N ILE A 25 7.62 1.37 2.84
CA ILE A 25 7.26 2.05 1.59
C ILE A 25 6.04 1.37 0.94
N ARG A 26 5.99 0.04 0.95
CA ARG A 26 4.87 -0.73 0.38
C ARG A 26 3.60 -0.57 1.19
N LEU A 27 3.68 -0.59 2.51
CA LEU A 27 2.54 -0.31 3.38
C LEU A 27 1.96 1.07 3.08
N GLU A 28 2.78 2.12 3.14
CA GLU A 28 2.33 3.50 2.90
C GLU A 28 1.76 3.67 1.48
N PHE A 29 2.40 3.06 0.46
CA PHE A 29 1.92 3.08 -0.91
C PHE A 29 0.55 2.41 -1.05
N TYR A 30 0.39 1.20 -0.52
CA TYR A 30 -0.87 0.47 -0.63
C TYR A 30 -1.98 1.08 0.21
N THR A 31 -1.67 1.70 1.35
CA THR A 31 -2.64 2.50 2.09
C THR A 31 -3.14 3.68 1.26
N GLY A 32 -2.25 4.43 0.60
CA GLY A 32 -2.64 5.50 -0.31
C GLY A 32 -3.50 5.01 -1.48
N GLN A 33 -3.14 3.87 -2.06
CA GLN A 33 -3.92 3.25 -3.14
C GLN A 33 -5.30 2.76 -2.66
N ALA A 34 -5.40 2.21 -1.46
CA ALA A 34 -6.68 1.79 -0.87
C ALA A 34 -7.62 2.99 -0.74
N PHE A 35 -7.14 4.12 -0.21
CA PHE A 35 -7.92 5.35 -0.14
C PHE A 35 -8.36 5.88 -1.50
N ARG A 36 -7.52 5.76 -2.53
CA ARG A 36 -7.92 6.11 -3.90
C ARG A 36 -9.09 5.24 -4.38
N PHE A 37 -9.09 3.95 -4.09
CA PHE A 37 -10.20 3.07 -4.47
C PHE A 37 -11.46 3.33 -3.64
N LEU A 38 -11.32 3.62 -2.35
CA LEU A 38 -12.46 4.05 -1.51
C LEU A 38 -13.09 5.34 -2.03
N SER A 39 -12.27 6.30 -2.49
CA SER A 39 -12.79 7.51 -3.13
C SER A 39 -13.61 7.21 -4.39
N LYS A 40 -13.15 6.27 -5.23
CA LYS A 40 -13.90 5.85 -6.42
C LYS A 40 -15.23 5.18 -6.05
N GLN A 41 -15.22 4.30 -5.05
CA GLN A 41 -16.44 3.66 -4.56
C GLN A 41 -17.42 4.71 -4.01
N ALA A 42 -16.94 5.65 -3.19
CA ALA A 42 -17.78 6.74 -2.68
C ALA A 42 -18.39 7.59 -3.80
N LEU A 43 -17.67 7.81 -4.91
CA LEU A 43 -18.24 8.46 -6.09
C LEU A 43 -19.35 7.66 -6.77
N GLU A 44 -19.16 6.35 -6.92
CA GLU A 44 -20.16 5.44 -7.47
C GLU A 44 -21.43 5.42 -6.60
N GLU A 45 -21.27 5.56 -5.28
CA GLU A 45 -22.35 5.65 -4.30
C GLU A 45 -22.91 7.08 -4.12
N SER A 46 -22.44 8.05 -4.92
CA SER A 46 -22.85 9.47 -4.85
C SER A 46 -22.56 10.14 -3.49
N GLN A 47 -21.62 9.62 -2.72
CA GLN A 47 -21.11 10.18 -1.48
C GLN A 47 -19.96 11.16 -1.77
N TYR A 48 -20.28 12.29 -2.41
CA TYR A 48 -19.27 13.21 -2.95
C TYR A 48 -18.32 13.80 -1.90
N GLY A 49 -18.81 14.09 -0.70
CA GLY A 49 -17.99 14.57 0.41
C GLY A 49 -16.95 13.54 0.86
N GLU A 50 -17.38 12.29 1.03
CA GLU A 50 -16.49 11.16 1.39
C GLU A 50 -15.46 10.91 0.30
N ALA A 51 -15.88 10.99 -0.97
CA ALA A 51 -14.97 10.85 -2.10
C ALA A 51 -13.84 11.87 -2.06
N VAL A 52 -14.13 13.13 -1.71
CA VAL A 52 -13.11 14.18 -1.52
C VAL A 52 -12.19 13.79 -0.37
N THR A 53 -12.73 13.46 0.81
CA THR A 53 -11.93 13.07 1.99
C THR A 53 -10.99 11.91 1.69
N PHE A 54 -11.49 10.83 1.08
CA PHE A 54 -10.66 9.68 0.73
C PHE A 54 -9.59 10.02 -0.32
N MET A 55 -9.89 10.86 -1.31
CA MET A 55 -8.87 11.25 -2.30
C MET A 55 -7.79 12.15 -1.69
N GLU A 56 -8.15 13.03 -0.76
CA GLU A 56 -7.20 13.84 0.01
C GLU A 56 -6.27 12.97 0.85
N GLU A 57 -6.82 11.96 1.51
CA GLU A 57 -6.06 10.98 2.29
C GLU A 57 -5.13 10.14 1.41
N ALA A 58 -5.59 9.70 0.24
CA ALA A 58 -4.75 9.02 -0.74
C ALA A 58 -3.52 9.85 -1.11
N HIS A 59 -3.73 11.13 -1.43
CA HIS A 59 -2.65 12.06 -1.75
C HIS A 59 -1.73 12.30 -0.54
N ARG A 60 -2.27 12.45 0.67
CA ARG A 60 -1.51 12.66 1.91
C ARG A 60 -0.56 11.50 2.18
N TRP A 61 -1.04 10.27 2.10
CA TRP A 61 -0.23 9.07 2.31
C TRP A 61 0.89 8.97 1.28
N LEU A 62 0.59 9.10 -0.01
CA LEU A 62 1.58 8.97 -1.09
C LEU A 62 2.65 10.06 -1.04
N LYS A 63 2.26 11.32 -0.79
CA LYS A 63 3.20 12.45 -0.64
C LYS A 63 4.03 12.34 0.66
N GLY A 64 3.49 11.66 1.67
CA GLY A 64 4.14 11.40 2.95
C GLY A 64 5.30 10.41 2.87
N ILE A 65 5.35 9.57 1.83
CA ILE A 65 6.35 8.50 1.70
C ILE A 65 7.76 9.10 1.69
N ARG A 66 8.61 8.58 2.57
CA ARG A 66 10.03 8.96 2.66
C ARG A 66 10.89 7.85 2.09
N PHE A 67 11.75 8.23 1.16
CA PHE A 67 12.70 7.31 0.54
C PHE A 67 14.10 7.57 1.07
N PRO A 68 14.89 6.52 1.35
CA PRO A 68 16.28 6.71 1.71
C PRO A 68 17.10 7.17 0.49
N GLU A 69 18.20 7.86 0.76
CA GLU A 69 19.23 8.24 -0.21
C GLU A 69 20.18 7.06 -0.46
N ILE A 70 19.63 5.95 -0.96
CA ILE A 70 20.39 4.73 -1.27
C ILE A 70 20.16 4.40 -2.74
N ALA A 71 21.24 4.19 -3.48
CA ALA A 71 21.19 3.70 -4.86
C ALA A 71 20.83 2.20 -4.86
N HIS A 72 19.52 1.91 -4.93
CA HIS A 72 19.00 0.54 -5.01
C HIS A 72 17.82 0.48 -5.98
N SER A 73 17.89 -0.42 -6.96
CA SER A 73 16.92 -0.52 -8.06
C SER A 73 15.47 -0.63 -7.57
N THR A 74 15.20 -1.45 -6.56
CA THR A 74 13.87 -1.60 -5.95
C THR A 74 13.34 -0.30 -5.33
N ILE A 75 14.21 0.52 -4.73
CA ILE A 75 13.82 1.80 -4.13
C ILE A 75 13.53 2.82 -5.24
N GLU A 76 14.35 2.85 -6.29
CA GLU A 76 14.10 3.70 -7.45
C GLU A 76 12.80 3.34 -8.19
N GLN A 77 12.52 2.04 -8.34
CA GLN A 77 11.24 1.57 -8.88
C GLN A 77 10.07 2.02 -8.00
N ALA A 78 10.17 1.89 -6.68
CA ALA A 78 9.13 2.35 -5.76
C ALA A 78 8.93 3.87 -5.81
N LYS A 79 10.01 4.66 -5.92
CA LYS A 79 9.95 6.11 -6.13
C LYS A 79 9.16 6.45 -7.38
N ASN A 80 9.46 5.78 -8.49
CA ASN A 80 8.76 6.03 -9.76
C ASN A 80 7.28 5.63 -9.67
N GLN A 81 6.95 4.50 -9.04
CA GLN A 81 5.57 4.09 -8.81
C GLN A 81 4.77 5.12 -8.00
N VAL A 82 5.36 5.64 -6.92
CA VAL A 82 4.73 6.69 -6.09
C VAL A 82 4.54 7.98 -6.88
N LYS A 83 5.55 8.41 -7.66
CA LYS A 83 5.44 9.58 -8.53
C LYS A 83 4.28 9.44 -9.52
N THR A 84 4.19 8.30 -10.21
CA THR A 84 3.10 8.02 -11.15
C THR A 84 1.74 8.08 -10.45
N ALA A 85 1.61 7.45 -9.28
CA ALA A 85 0.35 7.47 -8.53
C ALA A 85 -0.07 8.89 -8.10
N ILE A 86 0.87 9.74 -7.67
CA ILE A 86 0.59 11.14 -7.32
C ILE A 86 0.13 11.93 -8.56
N VAL A 87 0.80 11.75 -9.70
CA VAL A 87 0.43 12.42 -10.96
C VAL A 87 -0.97 12.01 -11.41
N GLU A 88 -1.39 10.77 -11.17
CA GLU A 88 -2.76 10.32 -11.46
C GLU A 88 -3.80 10.91 -10.50
N ILE A 89 -3.50 11.02 -9.21
CA ILE A 89 -4.44 11.47 -8.18
C ILE A 89 -4.70 12.98 -8.23
N LEU A 90 -3.66 13.79 -8.49
CA LEU A 90 -3.78 15.25 -8.41
C LEU A 90 -4.88 15.84 -9.31
N PRO A 91 -5.00 15.47 -10.61
CA PRO A 91 -6.10 15.94 -11.45
C PRO A 91 -7.46 15.48 -10.95
N GLN A 92 -7.59 14.23 -10.48
CA GLN A 92 -8.86 13.69 -9.97
C GLN A 92 -9.31 14.45 -8.71
N LEU A 93 -8.39 14.71 -7.77
CA LEU A 93 -8.68 15.49 -6.57
C LEU A 93 -9.10 16.93 -6.91
N ALA A 94 -8.42 17.57 -7.87
CA ALA A 94 -8.75 18.92 -8.31
C ALA A 94 -10.17 18.98 -8.90
N THR A 95 -10.53 18.00 -9.74
CA THR A 95 -11.89 17.87 -10.28
C THR A 95 -12.91 17.65 -9.17
N LEU A 96 -12.66 16.72 -8.24
CA LEU A 96 -13.58 16.43 -7.14
C LEU A 96 -13.85 17.64 -6.26
N ARG A 97 -12.81 18.39 -5.90
CA ARG A 97 -12.95 19.62 -5.12
C ARG A 97 -13.74 20.69 -5.88
N LYS A 98 -13.46 20.85 -7.17
CA LYS A 98 -14.18 21.80 -8.02
C LYS A 98 -15.66 21.43 -8.09
N ASP A 99 -15.98 20.19 -8.45
CA ASP A 99 -17.35 19.73 -8.62
C ASP A 99 -18.12 19.77 -7.29
N ASN A 100 -17.48 19.43 -6.16
CA ASN A 100 -18.11 19.56 -4.86
C ASN A 100 -18.39 21.03 -4.49
N ALA A 101 -17.51 21.96 -4.88
CA ALA A 101 -17.69 23.39 -4.63
C ALA A 101 -18.71 24.06 -5.57
N THR A 102 -19.00 23.49 -6.74
CA THR A 102 -19.86 24.13 -7.76
C THR A 102 -21.14 23.39 -8.09
N ILE A 103 -21.22 22.08 -7.83
CA ILE A 103 -22.33 21.21 -8.24
C ILE A 103 -22.96 20.54 -7.02
N TYR A 104 -22.18 19.81 -6.22
CA TYR A 104 -22.73 18.91 -5.21
C TYR A 104 -22.95 19.56 -3.84
N PHE A 105 -22.09 20.51 -3.46
CA PHE A 105 -22.12 21.19 -2.16
C PHE A 105 -22.20 20.22 -0.95
N ALA A 106 -21.62 19.03 -1.08
CA ALA A 106 -21.66 18.04 -0.02
C ALA A 106 -20.71 18.44 1.13
N ILE A 107 -21.11 18.10 2.36
CA ILE A 107 -20.26 18.25 3.53
C ILE A 107 -19.06 17.32 3.38
N ILE A 108 -17.84 17.83 3.57
CA ILE A 108 -16.61 17.05 3.57
C ILE A 108 -16.36 16.57 5.00
N PRO A 109 -16.54 15.27 5.29
CA PRO A 109 -16.38 14.73 6.64
C PRO A 109 -14.90 14.56 7.01
N ASP A 110 -14.62 14.54 8.31
CA ASP A 110 -13.30 14.17 8.82
C ASP A 110 -13.07 12.66 8.65
N ILE A 111 -11.85 12.25 8.28
CA ILE A 111 -11.50 10.85 8.05
C ILE A 111 -11.78 9.95 9.26
N SER A 112 -11.68 10.49 10.48
CA SER A 112 -11.97 9.76 11.73
C SER A 112 -13.44 9.36 11.89
N THR A 113 -14.33 9.99 11.13
CA THR A 113 -15.78 9.72 11.15
C THR A 113 -16.22 8.71 10.10
N LEU A 114 -15.33 8.34 9.16
CA LEU A 114 -15.66 7.46 8.04
C LEU A 114 -15.49 5.98 8.39
N PRO A 115 -16.39 5.10 7.91
CA PRO A 115 -16.26 3.66 8.09
C PRO A 115 -15.13 3.14 7.18
N LEU A 116 -13.98 2.81 7.78
CA LEU A 116 -12.89 2.16 7.05
C LEU A 116 -13.13 0.65 7.00
N PRO A 117 -13.11 0.01 5.82
CA PRO A 117 -13.32 -1.43 5.73
C PRO A 117 -12.18 -2.19 6.42
N ASN A 118 -12.52 -3.27 7.10
CA ASN A 118 -11.55 -4.23 7.59
C ASN A 118 -10.81 -4.84 6.39
N GLY A 119 -9.48 -4.85 6.44
CA GLY A 119 -8.68 -5.42 5.36
C GLY A 119 -9.01 -6.90 5.14
N ALA A 120 -9.19 -7.30 3.88
CA ALA A 120 -9.29 -8.71 3.50
C ALA A 120 -7.89 -9.27 3.23
N PHE A 121 -7.43 -10.21 4.06
CA PHE A 121 -6.15 -10.90 3.85
C PHE A 121 -6.39 -12.14 2.98
N ILE A 122 -5.87 -12.15 1.74
CA ILE A 122 -6.03 -13.24 0.78
C ILE A 122 -4.71 -13.85 0.26
N PRO A 123 -3.67 -14.12 1.08
CA PRO A 123 -2.63 -15.06 0.68
C PRO A 123 -2.86 -16.41 1.35
N LYS A 124 -3.03 -17.45 0.52
CA LYS A 124 -2.88 -18.84 0.95
C LYS A 124 -1.41 -19.20 0.80
N VAL A 125 -0.77 -19.63 1.88
CA VAL A 125 0.54 -20.25 1.79
C VAL A 125 0.30 -21.63 1.18
N GLU A 126 0.92 -21.91 0.03
CA GLU A 126 0.91 -23.26 -0.51
C GLU A 126 1.77 -24.17 0.35
N ASP A 127 1.25 -25.35 0.67
CA ASP A 127 2.01 -26.35 1.42
C ASP A 127 3.19 -26.84 0.58
N PHE A 128 4.41 -26.59 1.06
CA PHE A 128 5.61 -27.13 0.46
C PHE A 128 5.73 -28.62 0.82
N THR A 129 5.54 -29.49 -0.17
CA THR A 129 5.80 -30.93 -0.02
C THR A 129 7.20 -31.25 -0.57
N PRO A 130 8.21 -31.52 0.29
CA PRO A 130 9.53 -31.91 -0.19
C PRO A 130 9.44 -33.27 -0.90
N ILE A 131 9.94 -33.36 -2.13
CA ILE A 131 10.06 -34.64 -2.85
C ILE A 131 11.26 -35.40 -2.25
N PRO A 132 11.07 -36.61 -1.70
CA PRO A 132 12.18 -37.44 -1.22
C PRO A 132 13.16 -37.73 -2.36
N ALA A 133 14.46 -37.64 -2.10
CA ALA A 133 15.52 -37.83 -3.11
C ALA A 133 15.62 -39.26 -3.71
N CYS A 134 14.75 -40.20 -3.31
CA CYS A 134 14.91 -41.63 -3.55
C CYS A 134 14.06 -42.22 -4.69
N SER A 135 13.56 -41.43 -5.65
CA SER A 135 12.77 -41.97 -6.78
C SER A 135 13.34 -41.60 -8.15
N LYS A 136 14.65 -41.69 -8.32
CA LYS A 136 15.26 -41.83 -9.65
C LYS A 136 16.18 -43.06 -9.66
N SER A 137 15.66 -44.20 -10.12
CA SER A 137 16.53 -45.24 -10.67
C SER A 137 17.05 -44.72 -12.00
N TYR A 138 18.34 -44.40 -12.04
CA TYR A 138 19.03 -43.95 -13.26
C TYR A 138 19.62 -45.12 -14.07
N PHE A 139 19.26 -46.36 -13.73
CA PHE A 139 19.74 -47.55 -14.41
C PHE A 139 18.64 -48.62 -14.40
N ASP A 140 17.96 -48.75 -15.53
CA ASP A 140 17.51 -50.04 -16.07
C ASP A 140 18.37 -50.34 -17.31
#